data_AF-A0A329CUS9-F1
#
_entry.id   AF-A0A329CUS9-F1
#
_cell.length_a   1.000
_cell.length_b   1.000
_cell.length_c   1.000
_cell.angle_alpha   90.00
_cell.angle_beta   90.00
_cell.angle_gamma   90.00
#
_symmetry.space_group_name_H-M   'P 1'
#
loop_
_entity.id
_entity.type
_entity.pdbx_description
1 polymer ?
#
loop_
_entity_poly.entity_id
_entity_poly.type
_entity_poly.pdbx_seq_one_letter_code
_entity_poly.pdbx_strand_id
1 'polypeptide(L)'
;MRGEPNRQIFIEPRVELKGEERVVRPDIVICNANEVICVVELKYAPRGKAATEKDMRSIGAIAADQTIEISLERYLGPPVPSRTYRISSTTLFAWAGVHKGAGQQSDVWTADDKFSNHYFLELHALSKADAEPRLVCNTNAFRRPTGYEAP
;
A
#
# COMPACT_ATOMS: atom_id res chain seq x y z
N MET A 1 -8.18 21.30 11.47
CA MET A 1 -6.91 20.54 11.55
C MET A 1 -6.10 20.86 10.32
N ARG A 2 -5.00 21.61 10.45
CA ARG A 2 -4.07 21.82 9.33
C ARG A 2 -3.08 20.66 9.36
N GLY A 3 -3.12 19.79 8.34
CA GLY A 3 -2.08 18.79 8.15
C GLY A 3 -0.72 19.49 7.97
N GLU A 4 0.36 18.83 8.36
CA GLU A 4 1.72 19.35 8.14
C GLU A 4 1.87 19.81 6.68
N PRO A 5 2.48 20.98 6.43
CA PRO A 5 2.41 21.70 5.14
C PRO A 5 3.01 20.97 3.93
N ASN A 6 3.53 19.76 4.10
CA ASN A 6 4.26 19.00 3.09
C ASN A 6 3.74 17.56 2.90
N ARG A 7 2.56 17.22 3.41
CA ARG A 7 1.96 15.92 3.11
C ARG A 7 1.24 15.96 1.77
N GLN A 8 1.59 15.03 0.89
CA GLN A 8 0.97 14.87 -0.41
C GLN A 8 0.32 13.50 -0.52
N ILE A 9 -0.88 13.47 -1.06
CA ILE A 9 -1.61 12.23 -1.35
C ILE A 9 -1.71 12.14 -2.86
N PHE A 10 -1.17 11.06 -3.42
CA PHE A 10 -1.24 10.73 -4.83
C PHE A 10 -2.28 9.63 -5.01
N ILE A 11 -3.25 9.86 -5.90
CA ILE A 11 -4.30 8.90 -6.23
C ILE A 11 -4.00 8.31 -7.60
N GLU A 12 -4.00 6.98 -7.69
CA GLU A 12 -3.58 6.20 -8.87
C GLU A 12 -2.27 6.70 -9.53
N PRO A 13 -1.19 6.96 -8.77
CA PRO A 13 0.05 7.41 -9.37
C PRO A 13 0.68 6.35 -10.27
N ARG A 14 1.47 6.80 -11.25
CA ARG A 14 2.53 5.98 -11.81
C ARG A 14 3.71 6.01 -10.85
N VAL A 15 4.13 4.84 -10.40
CA VAL A 15 5.31 4.65 -9.56
C VAL A 15 6.37 3.90 -10.37
N GLU A 16 7.51 4.54 -10.58
CA GLU A 16 8.69 3.91 -11.17
C GLU A 16 9.60 3.38 -10.06
N LEU A 17 9.83 2.07 -10.10
CA LEU A 17 10.78 1.38 -9.23
C LEU A 17 12.15 1.46 -9.87
N LYS A 18 13.11 2.10 -9.19
CA LYS A 18 14.48 2.26 -9.70
C LYS A 18 15.28 0.97 -9.55
N GLY A 19 14.96 0.13 -8.56
CA GLY A 19 15.65 -1.15 -8.33
C GLY A 19 15.26 -2.27 -9.30
N GLU A 20 14.04 -2.25 -9.84
CA GLU A 20 13.50 -3.33 -10.70
C GLU A 20 13.19 -2.90 -12.15
N GLU A 21 13.52 -1.66 -12.54
CA GLU A 21 13.12 -1.05 -13.84
C GLU A 21 11.64 -1.34 -14.20
N ARG A 22 10.78 -1.27 -13.18
CA ARG A 22 9.38 -1.70 -13.26
C ARG A 22 8.46 -0.55 -12.90
N VAL A 23 7.32 -0.49 -13.59
CA VAL A 23 6.24 0.43 -13.25
C VAL A 23 5.16 -0.31 -12.46
N VAL A 24 4.76 0.26 -11.34
CA VAL A 24 3.59 -0.14 -10.55
C VAL A 24 2.63 1.03 -10.41
N ARG A 25 1.36 0.72 -10.13
CA ARG A 25 0.29 1.70 -10.04
C ARG A 25 -0.59 1.36 -8.83
N PRO A 26 -0.15 1.73 -7.63
CA PRO A 26 -0.98 1.57 -6.44
C PRO A 26 -2.16 2.52 -6.47
N ASP A 27 -3.21 2.22 -5.72
CA ASP A 27 -4.38 3.10 -5.63
C ASP A 27 -4.05 4.42 -4.92
N ILE A 28 -3.25 4.39 -3.85
CA ILE A 28 -2.86 5.60 -3.11
C ILE A 28 -1.40 5.52 -2.67
N VAL A 29 -0.67 6.62 -2.80
CA VAL A 29 0.63 6.84 -2.15
C VAL A 29 0.57 8.12 -1.34
N ILE A 30 1.01 8.07 -0.09
CA ILE A 30 1.09 9.22 0.80
C ILE A 30 2.56 9.49 1.08
N CYS A 31 2.99 10.72 0.79
CA CYS A 31 4.33 11.19 1.05
C CYS A 31 4.31 12.33 2.06
N ASN A 32 5.37 12.44 2.86
CA ASN A 32 5.73 13.70 3.52
C ASN A 32 6.60 14.54 2.57
N ALA A 33 7.34 15.52 3.12
CA ALA A 33 8.22 16.36 2.31
C ALA A 33 9.22 15.59 1.45
N ASN A 34 9.73 14.44 1.89
CA ASN A 34 10.87 13.74 1.27
C ASN A 34 10.69 12.22 1.17
N GLU A 35 9.73 11.65 1.87
CA GLU A 35 9.61 10.20 2.05
C GLU A 35 8.18 9.73 1.77
N VAL A 36 8.09 8.53 1.20
CA VAL A 36 6.86 7.74 1.21
C VAL A 36 6.65 7.26 2.64
N ILE A 37 5.46 7.51 3.18
CA ILE A 37 5.06 7.12 4.53
C ILE A 37 3.90 6.14 4.53
N CYS A 38 3.13 6.05 3.44
CA CYS A 38 2.09 5.05 3.29
C CYS A 38 1.83 4.72 1.81
N VAL A 39 1.55 3.44 1.53
CA VAL A 39 1.06 2.95 0.24
C VAL A 39 -0.20 2.14 0.50
N VAL A 40 -1.26 2.38 -0.26
CA VAL A 40 -2.55 1.70 -0.09
C VAL A 40 -2.97 1.06 -1.41
N GLU A 41 -3.38 -0.20 -1.33
CA GLU A 41 -4.13 -0.91 -2.36
C GLU A 41 -5.54 -1.23 -1.83
N LEU A 42 -6.55 -0.98 -2.65
CA LEU A 42 -7.95 -1.17 -2.35
C LEU A 42 -8.57 -2.16 -3.35
N LYS A 43 -9.32 -3.13 -2.83
CA LYS A 43 -10.04 -4.09 -3.67
C LYS A 43 -11.53 -4.08 -3.39
N TYR A 44 -12.32 -3.69 -4.38
CA TYR A 44 -13.78 -3.83 -4.32
C TYR A 44 -14.26 -4.90 -5.32
N ALA A 45 -14.49 -6.11 -4.82
CA ALA A 45 -14.96 -7.25 -5.60
C ALA A 45 -16.10 -7.98 -4.87
N PRO A 46 -17.20 -7.32 -4.50
CA PRO A 46 -18.25 -7.88 -3.63
C PRO A 46 -18.99 -9.08 -4.23
N ARG A 47 -18.80 -9.37 -5.52
CA ARG A 47 -19.37 -10.52 -6.22
C ARG A 47 -18.33 -11.58 -6.60
N GLY A 48 -17.04 -11.32 -6.43
CA GLY A 48 -15.92 -12.17 -6.85
C GLY A 48 -14.89 -12.40 -5.74
N LYS A 49 -13.85 -13.16 -6.05
CA LYS A 49 -12.69 -13.32 -5.15
C LYS A 49 -11.74 -12.13 -5.33
N ALA A 50 -11.06 -11.74 -4.26
CA ALA A 50 -9.95 -10.80 -4.36
C ALA A 50 -8.76 -11.48 -5.08
N ALA A 51 -8.06 -10.71 -5.92
CA ALA A 51 -6.85 -11.16 -6.62
C ALA A 51 -5.60 -10.67 -5.85
N THR A 52 -5.53 -11.00 -4.57
CA THR A 52 -4.58 -10.45 -3.58
C THR A 52 -3.12 -10.63 -4.01
N GLU A 53 -2.78 -11.73 -4.66
CA GLU A 53 -1.40 -12.06 -5.06
C GLU A 53 -0.75 -11.00 -5.96
N LYS A 54 -1.51 -10.44 -6.92
CA LYS A 54 -1.00 -9.38 -7.79
C LYS A 54 -0.70 -8.11 -7.00
N ASP A 55 -1.61 -7.75 -6.11
CA ASP A 55 -1.53 -6.53 -5.31
C ASP A 55 -0.35 -6.65 -4.33
N MET A 56 -0.19 -7.80 -3.67
CA MET A 56 0.96 -8.11 -2.80
C MET A 56 2.29 -8.03 -3.54
N ARG A 57 2.37 -8.53 -4.79
CA ARG A 57 3.59 -8.39 -5.60
C ARG A 57 3.93 -6.94 -5.94
N SER A 58 2.93 -6.08 -6.14
CA SER A 58 3.16 -4.66 -6.43
C SER A 58 3.62 -3.92 -5.17
N ILE A 59 2.93 -4.14 -4.05
CA ILE A 59 3.29 -3.57 -2.74
C ILE A 59 4.69 -4.03 -2.33
N GLY A 60 4.98 -5.32 -2.40
CA GLY A 60 6.29 -5.88 -2.04
C GLY A 60 7.42 -5.36 -2.90
N ALA A 61 7.18 -5.09 -4.20
CA ALA A 61 8.18 -4.48 -5.07
C ALA A 61 8.49 -3.03 -4.65
N ILE A 62 7.48 -2.26 -4.20
CA ILE A 62 7.71 -0.92 -3.63
C ILE A 62 8.46 -1.00 -2.30
N ALA A 63 8.09 -1.95 -1.42
CA ALA A 63 8.71 -2.13 -0.11
C ALA A 63 10.20 -2.50 -0.19
N ALA A 64 10.61 -3.18 -1.26
CA ALA A 64 12.00 -3.55 -1.52
C ALA A 64 12.86 -2.41 -2.09
N ASP A 65 12.25 -1.35 -2.62
CA ASP A 65 12.98 -0.24 -3.23
C ASP A 65 13.41 0.79 -2.17
N GLN A 66 14.52 1.48 -2.43
CA GLN A 66 15.00 2.57 -1.58
C GLN A 66 14.40 3.91 -1.98
N THR A 67 14.14 4.09 -3.27
CA THR A 67 13.61 5.33 -3.84
C THR A 67 12.65 5.05 -4.97
N ILE A 68 11.56 5.78 -5.02
CA ILE A 68 10.60 5.70 -6.12
C ILE A 68 10.40 7.05 -6.76
N GLU A 69 10.15 7.05 -8.07
CA GLU A 69 9.68 8.24 -8.78
C GLU A 69 8.17 8.18 -8.96
N ILE A 70 7.48 9.23 -8.51
CA ILE A 70 6.03 9.35 -8.61
C ILE A 70 5.68 10.37 -9.69
N SER A 71 4.79 9.99 -10.60
CA SER A 71 4.17 10.89 -11.58
C SER A 71 2.65 10.65 -11.68
N LEU A 72 1.92 11.68 -12.12
CA LEU A 72 0.46 11.68 -12.19
C LEU A 72 -0.04 11.67 -13.64
N GLU A 73 0.23 10.58 -14.37
CA GLU A 73 -0.18 10.45 -15.79
C GLU A 73 -1.69 10.50 -16.02
N ARG A 74 -2.49 10.11 -15.01
CA ARG A 74 -3.96 10.05 -15.07
C ARG A 74 -4.63 11.33 -14.59
N TYR A 75 -3.86 12.27 -14.04
CA TYR A 75 -4.41 13.53 -13.54
C TYR A 75 -4.70 14.46 -14.71
N LEU A 76 -5.96 14.89 -14.82
CA LEU A 76 -6.43 15.77 -15.90
C LEU A 76 -6.36 17.27 -15.54
N GLY A 77 -5.74 17.62 -14.42
CA GLY A 77 -5.54 19.01 -14.01
C GLY A 77 -4.20 19.60 -14.47
N PRO A 78 -3.74 20.70 -13.85
CA PRO A 78 -2.46 21.31 -14.18
C PRO A 78 -1.29 20.32 -14.09
N PRO A 79 -0.27 20.43 -14.96
CA PRO A 79 0.87 19.54 -14.91
C PRO A 79 1.53 19.55 -13.52
N VAL A 80 1.67 18.35 -12.94
CA VAL A 80 2.42 18.15 -11.70
C VAL A 80 3.74 17.47 -12.08
N PRO A 81 4.90 18.08 -11.78
CA PRO A 81 6.19 17.47 -12.11
C PRO A 81 6.35 16.14 -11.37
N SER A 82 7.04 15.19 -12.01
CA SER A 82 7.44 13.97 -11.30
C SER A 82 8.38 14.31 -10.17
N ARG A 83 8.35 13.48 -9.12
CA ARG A 83 9.20 13.69 -7.95
C ARG A 83 9.69 12.36 -7.40
N THR A 84 10.96 12.33 -7.02
CA THR A 84 11.59 11.20 -6.34
C THR A 84 11.38 11.31 -4.84
N TYR A 85 11.00 10.20 -4.22
CA TYR A 85 10.83 10.04 -2.78
C TYR A 85 11.67 8.87 -2.28
N ARG A 86 12.23 8.98 -1.07
CA ARG A 86 12.80 7.82 -0.36
C ARG A 86 11.67 6.99 0.24
N ILE A 87 11.81 5.68 0.33
CA ILE A 87 10.91 4.85 1.12
C ILE A 87 11.31 4.97 2.59
N SER A 88 10.39 5.35 3.48
CA SER A 88 10.67 5.40 4.91
C SER A 88 10.84 3.99 5.47
N SER A 89 11.73 3.81 6.45
CA SER A 89 11.87 2.59 7.26
C SER A 89 10.68 2.36 8.21
N THR A 90 9.64 3.17 8.09
CA THR A 90 8.39 3.06 8.85
C THR A 90 7.19 3.22 7.94
N THR A 91 7.35 2.95 6.64
CA THR A 91 6.26 3.03 5.67
C THR A 91 5.15 2.05 6.07
N LEU A 92 3.91 2.53 6.07
CA LEU A 92 2.74 1.66 6.20
C LEU A 92 2.28 1.19 4.82
N PHE A 93 2.40 -0.11 4.57
CA PHE A 93 1.81 -0.76 3.41
C PHE A 93 0.43 -1.32 3.79
N ALA A 94 -0.63 -0.82 3.16
CA ALA A 94 -1.99 -1.23 3.45
C ALA A 94 -2.61 -1.93 2.24
N TRP A 95 -3.27 -3.05 2.49
CA TRP A 95 -4.19 -3.68 1.54
C TRP A 95 -5.54 -3.85 2.21
N ALA A 96 -6.60 -3.36 1.56
CA ALA A 96 -7.96 -3.50 2.08
C ALA A 96 -8.92 -3.99 1.00
N GLY A 97 -9.59 -5.10 1.26
CA GLY A 97 -10.49 -5.74 0.31
C GLY A 97 -11.91 -5.95 0.84
N VAL A 98 -12.91 -5.67 0.00
CA VAL A 98 -14.29 -6.15 0.15
C VAL A 98 -14.56 -7.20 -0.93
N HIS A 99 -14.75 -8.46 -0.57
CA HIS A 99 -14.87 -9.54 -1.54
C HIS A 99 -15.65 -10.77 -1.05
N LYS A 100 -16.00 -11.67 -1.98
CA LYS A 100 -16.49 -13.03 -1.63
C LYS A 100 -15.32 -13.98 -1.39
N GLY A 101 -15.63 -15.14 -0.80
CA GLY A 101 -14.66 -16.22 -0.57
C GLY A 101 -14.17 -16.26 0.87
N ALA A 102 -12.92 -16.64 1.06
CA ALA A 102 -12.28 -16.68 2.37
C ALA A 102 -11.42 -15.43 2.59
N GLY A 103 -11.40 -14.92 3.82
CA GLY A 103 -10.48 -13.87 4.26
C GLY A 103 -9.21 -14.52 4.79
N GLN A 104 -8.52 -15.27 3.95
CA GLN A 104 -7.23 -15.86 4.32
C GLN A 104 -6.16 -14.80 4.17
N GLN A 105 -5.44 -14.55 5.26
CA GLN A 105 -4.28 -13.67 5.27
C GLN A 105 -3.25 -14.13 4.24
N SER A 106 -2.59 -13.19 3.57
CA SER A 106 -1.47 -13.53 2.71
C SER A 106 -0.26 -13.99 3.53
N ASP A 107 0.30 -15.15 3.18
CA ASP A 107 1.56 -15.64 3.77
C ASP A 107 2.76 -14.75 3.38
N VAL A 108 2.59 -13.91 2.33
CA VAL A 108 3.60 -12.97 1.84
C VAL A 108 4.10 -12.05 2.97
N TRP A 109 3.20 -11.61 3.88
CA TRP A 109 3.60 -10.75 4.99
C TRP A 109 4.51 -11.42 6.03
N THR A 110 4.31 -12.72 6.26
CA THR A 110 5.10 -13.45 7.27
C THR A 110 6.39 -14.04 6.72
N ALA A 111 6.46 -14.26 5.41
CA ALA A 111 7.57 -14.97 4.76
C ALA A 111 8.48 -14.07 3.91
N ASP A 112 8.08 -12.83 3.59
CA ASP A 112 8.84 -11.95 2.70
C ASP A 112 9.63 -10.90 3.49
N ASP A 113 10.96 -11.06 3.50
CA ASP A 113 11.91 -10.16 4.17
C ASP A 113 11.84 -8.71 3.68
N LYS A 114 11.26 -8.45 2.50
CA LYS A 114 11.04 -7.10 1.96
C LYS A 114 10.22 -6.22 2.90
N PHE A 115 9.40 -6.84 3.73
CA PHE A 115 8.51 -6.18 4.67
C PHE A 115 9.07 -6.10 6.09
N SER A 116 10.22 -6.73 6.37
CA SER A 116 10.82 -6.83 7.71
C SER A 116 11.07 -5.49 8.40
N ASN A 117 11.24 -4.43 7.60
CA ASN A 117 11.51 -3.06 8.04
C ASN A 117 10.31 -2.11 7.89
N HIS A 118 9.10 -2.62 7.67
CA HIS A 118 7.93 -1.78 7.39
C HIS A 118 6.73 -2.19 8.24
N TYR A 119 5.70 -1.34 8.27
CA TYR A 119 4.40 -1.72 8.81
C TYR A 119 3.53 -2.25 7.70
N PHE A 120 2.68 -3.23 8.01
CA PHE A 120 1.69 -3.73 7.07
C PHE A 120 0.34 -3.95 7.73
N LEU A 121 -0.70 -3.61 6.99
CA LEU A 121 -2.08 -3.73 7.39
C LEU A 121 -2.87 -4.38 6.26
N GLU A 122 -3.35 -5.59 6.49
CA GLU A 122 -4.19 -6.35 5.57
C GLU A 122 -5.57 -6.52 6.19
N LEU A 123 -6.58 -6.03 5.47
CA LEU A 123 -7.97 -5.99 5.90
C LEU A 123 -8.86 -6.73 4.92
N HIS A 124 -9.59 -7.74 5.38
CA HIS A 124 -10.58 -8.45 4.56
C HIS A 124 -11.99 -8.28 5.12
N ALA A 125 -12.84 -7.61 4.36
CA ALA A 125 -14.28 -7.61 4.56
C ALA A 125 -14.95 -8.60 3.61
N LEU A 126 -15.69 -9.58 4.15
CA LEU A 126 -16.37 -10.59 3.34
C LEU A 126 -17.81 -10.20 3.05
N SER A 127 -18.18 -10.19 1.77
CA SER A 127 -19.55 -10.00 1.32
C SER A 127 -20.33 -11.32 1.25
N LYS A 128 -21.62 -11.26 1.59
CA LYS A 128 -22.61 -12.33 1.39
C LYS A 128 -23.79 -11.77 0.58
N ALA A 129 -24.64 -12.64 0.04
CA ALA A 129 -25.73 -12.22 -0.86
C ALA A 129 -26.68 -11.20 -0.21
N ASP A 130 -27.03 -11.42 1.06
CA ASP A 130 -28.06 -10.64 1.77
C ASP A 130 -27.55 -10.08 3.10
N ALA A 131 -26.26 -9.77 3.19
CA ALA A 131 -25.69 -9.18 4.40
C ALA A 131 -24.62 -8.15 4.07
N GLU A 132 -24.50 -7.15 4.94
CA GLU A 132 -23.42 -6.18 4.88
C GLU A 132 -22.05 -6.88 4.99
N PRO A 133 -21.03 -6.39 4.27
CA PRO A 133 -19.69 -6.91 4.40
C PRO A 133 -19.18 -6.82 5.84
N ARG A 134 -18.57 -7.89 6.34
CA ARG A 134 -17.98 -7.91 7.69
C ARG A 134 -16.48 -8.11 7.62
N LEU A 135 -15.72 -7.32 8.38
CA LEU A 135 -14.30 -7.52 8.58
C LEU A 135 -14.06 -8.86 9.29
N VAL A 136 -13.28 -9.75 8.67
CA VAL A 136 -12.96 -11.09 9.21
C VAL A 136 -11.47 -11.30 9.43
N CYS A 137 -10.63 -10.49 8.78
CA CYS A 137 -9.17 -10.54 8.93
C CYS A 137 -8.65 -9.11 9.07
N ASN A 138 -7.75 -8.94 10.05
CA ASN A 138 -6.99 -7.73 10.30
C ASN A 138 -5.62 -8.17 10.78
N THR A 139 -4.60 -8.04 9.94
CA THR A 139 -3.23 -8.26 10.38
C THR A 139 -2.87 -7.14 11.34
N ASN A 140 -2.70 -7.49 12.61
CA ASN A 140 -2.45 -6.54 13.68
C ASN A 140 -1.36 -5.53 13.28
N ALA A 141 -1.77 -4.28 12.99
CA ALA A 141 -0.97 -3.24 12.33
C ALA A 141 0.30 -2.82 13.11
N PHE A 142 0.50 -3.36 14.31
CA PHE A 142 1.54 -2.99 15.26
C PHE A 142 2.76 -3.92 15.27
N ARG A 143 2.93 -4.81 14.28
CA ARG A 143 4.22 -5.51 14.15
C ARG A 143 5.29 -4.46 13.85
N ARG A 144 6.09 -4.17 14.86
CA ARG A 144 7.19 -3.21 14.75
C ARG A 144 8.25 -3.77 13.80
N PRO A 145 8.88 -2.92 12.97
CA PRO A 145 10.06 -3.31 12.23
C PRO A 145 11.07 -4.01 13.14
N THR A 146 11.78 -5.00 12.63
CA THR A 146 12.80 -5.71 13.42
C THR A 146 13.90 -4.73 13.83
N GLY A 147 14.15 -4.57 15.13
CA GLY A 147 15.15 -3.61 15.64
C GLY A 147 14.66 -2.16 15.79
N TYR A 148 13.35 -1.90 15.66
CA TYR A 148 12.80 -0.57 15.96
C TYR A 148 12.69 -0.32 17.48
N GLU A 149 13.58 0.51 18.01
CA GLU A 149 13.38 1.18 19.30
C GLU A 149 12.56 2.46 19.07
N ALA A 150 11.45 2.60 19.79
CA ALA A 150 10.68 3.84 19.74
C ALA A 150 11.52 4.99 20.33
N PRO A 151 11.40 6.22 19.80
CA PRO A 151 12.08 7.38 20.37
C PRO A 151 11.67 7.66 21.82
#